data_AF-A0ABD5TSE9-F1
#
_entry.id   AF-A0ABD5TSE9-F1
#
_cell.length_a   1.000
_cell.length_b   1.000
_cell.length_c   1.000
_cell.angle_alpha   90.00
_cell.angle_beta   90.00
_cell.angle_gamma   90.00
#
_symmetry.space_group_name_H-M   'P 1'
#
loop_
_entity.id
_entity.type
_entity.pdbx_description
1 polymer ?
#
loop_
_entity_poly.entity_id
_entity_poly.type
_entity_poly.pdbx_seq_one_letter_code
_entity_poly.pdbx_strand_id
1 'polypeptide(L)'
;MTRETKGDVSDLFADLPRTTLPTATERAVARTRYPPDVQREQSVPDPHHSVKVPVEVEVPPWVLASAAWRASIADADLSDAALTDLLRDYVSLSLRFVTPDGEDATAAVRRRVESDD
;
A
#
# COMPACT_ATOMS: atom_id res chain seq x y z
N MET A 1 20.29 -18.53 53.08
CA MET A 1 19.66 -17.30 52.52
C MET A 1 19.18 -17.64 51.13
N THR A 2 17.94 -18.13 51.07
CA THR A 2 17.32 -18.78 49.91
C THR A 2 16.74 -17.68 49.02
N ARG A 3 17.24 -17.54 47.79
CA ARG A 3 16.60 -16.66 46.81
C ARG A 3 15.51 -17.49 46.13
N GLU A 4 14.27 -17.23 46.50
CA GLU A 4 13.09 -17.77 45.81
C GLU A 4 13.25 -17.56 44.31
N THR A 5 13.14 -18.66 43.58
CA THR A 5 13.05 -18.70 42.12
C THR A 5 11.79 -17.91 41.75
N LYS A 6 12.00 -16.71 41.22
CA LYS A 6 10.94 -15.88 40.64
C LYS A 6 10.36 -16.68 39.48
N GLY A 7 9.26 -17.39 39.72
CA GLY A 7 8.50 -18.09 38.70
C GLY A 7 8.26 -17.14 37.53
N ASP A 8 8.51 -17.63 36.33
CA ASP A 8 8.42 -16.82 35.13
C ASP A 8 6.96 -16.37 34.99
N VAL A 9 6.75 -15.04 34.90
CA VAL A 9 5.41 -14.45 34.71
C VAL A 9 4.73 -15.02 33.46
N SER A 10 5.53 -15.53 32.52
CA SER A 10 5.11 -16.23 31.31
C SER A 10 4.27 -17.48 31.58
N ASP A 11 4.49 -18.18 32.70
CA ASP A 11 3.77 -19.42 33.04
C ASP A 11 2.29 -19.16 33.37
N LEU A 12 1.96 -17.96 33.86
CA LEU A 12 0.59 -17.57 34.22
C LEU A 12 -0.33 -17.35 33.00
N PHE A 13 0.25 -17.26 31.80
CA PHE A 13 -0.47 -16.96 30.56
C PHE A 13 -0.35 -18.08 29.51
N ALA A 14 0.09 -19.27 29.93
CA ALA A 14 0.30 -20.41 29.03
C ALA A 14 -1.01 -20.91 28.39
N ASP A 15 -2.12 -20.83 29.11
CA ASP A 15 -3.41 -21.43 28.73
C ASP A 15 -4.39 -20.46 28.03
N LEU A 16 -3.98 -19.21 27.75
CA LEU A 16 -4.83 -18.29 27.01
C LEU A 16 -4.87 -18.67 25.52
N PRO A 17 -6.07 -18.84 24.90
CA PRO A 17 -6.17 -19.08 23.47
C PRO A 17 -5.60 -17.88 22.71
N ARG A 18 -4.47 -18.10 22.04
CA ARG A 18 -3.83 -17.07 21.23
C ARG A 18 -4.56 -16.98 19.90
N THR A 19 -5.25 -15.87 19.66
CA THR A 19 -5.64 -15.52 18.29
C THR A 19 -4.35 -15.29 17.50
N THR A 20 -4.15 -16.08 16.45
CA THR A 20 -3.02 -15.87 15.54
C THR A 20 -3.17 -14.48 14.93
N LEU A 21 -2.27 -13.56 15.29
CA LEU A 21 -2.19 -12.28 14.60
C LEU A 21 -1.93 -12.57 13.11
N PRO A 22 -2.70 -11.96 12.19
CA PRO A 22 -2.51 -12.20 10.77
C PRO A 22 -1.07 -11.83 10.38
N THR A 23 -0.48 -12.67 9.53
CA THR A 23 0.86 -12.48 9.01
C THR A 23 0.97 -11.14 8.26
N ALA A 24 2.18 -10.61 8.14
CA ALA A 24 2.41 -9.40 7.35
C ALA A 24 1.94 -9.59 5.89
N THR A 25 2.10 -10.79 5.35
CA THR A 25 1.63 -11.21 4.03
C THR A 25 0.10 -11.19 3.93
N GLU A 26 -0.62 -11.75 4.90
CA GLU A 26 -2.09 -11.71 4.92
C GLU A 26 -2.62 -10.27 5.08
N ARG A 27 -1.93 -9.42 5.85
CA ARG A 27 -2.24 -7.99 5.96
C ARG A 27 -1.97 -7.21 4.67
N ALA A 28 -0.94 -7.59 3.91
CA ALA A 28 -0.60 -7.00 2.63
C ALA A 28 -1.55 -7.46 1.50
N VAL A 29 -1.89 -8.74 1.47
CA VAL A 29 -2.88 -9.33 0.54
C VAL A 29 -4.28 -8.77 0.79
N ALA A 30 -4.65 -8.47 2.03
CA ALA A 30 -5.96 -7.91 2.38
C ALA A 30 -6.18 -6.45 1.93
N ARG A 31 -5.18 -5.75 1.40
CA ARG A 31 -5.30 -4.34 0.98
C ARG A 31 -4.89 -4.02 -0.46
N THR A 32 -4.47 -5.01 -1.26
CA THR A 32 -4.10 -4.78 -2.67
C THR A 32 -4.39 -6.02 -3.52
N ARG A 33 -5.21 -5.88 -4.57
CA ARG A 33 -5.33 -6.90 -5.62
C ARG A 33 -4.23 -6.68 -6.66
N TYR A 34 -3.39 -7.69 -6.87
CA TYR A 34 -2.42 -7.71 -7.96
C TYR A 34 -2.99 -8.43 -9.20
N PRO A 35 -2.66 -7.99 -10.42
CA PRO A 35 -3.02 -8.70 -11.65
C PRO A 35 -2.29 -10.07 -11.75
N PRO A 36 -2.84 -11.04 -12.51
CA PRO A 36 -2.25 -12.36 -12.66
C PRO A 36 -0.89 -12.33 -13.38
N ASP A 37 -0.06 -13.36 -13.12
CA ASP A 37 1.25 -13.55 -13.75
C ASP A 37 1.13 -13.65 -15.28
N VAL A 38 1.77 -12.71 -16.00
CA VAL A 38 1.82 -12.71 -17.46
C VAL A 38 3.04 -13.52 -17.90
N GLN A 39 2.82 -14.56 -18.73
CA GLN A 39 3.91 -15.27 -19.38
C GLN A 39 4.63 -14.33 -20.36
N ARG A 40 5.95 -14.19 -20.21
CA ARG A 40 6.78 -13.34 -21.08
C ARG A 40 6.92 -13.99 -22.46
N GLU A 41 6.11 -13.56 -23.42
CA GLU A 41 6.49 -13.65 -24.83
C GLU A 41 7.74 -12.78 -25.06
N GLN A 42 8.70 -13.28 -25.83
CA GLN A 42 9.95 -12.60 -26.17
C GLN A 42 9.73 -11.48 -27.20
N SER A 43 8.81 -10.57 -26.92
CA SER A 43 8.67 -9.31 -27.66
C SER A 43 9.54 -8.26 -26.98
N VAL A 44 10.35 -7.55 -27.76
CA VAL A 44 11.04 -6.34 -27.31
C VAL A 44 9.98 -5.43 -26.68
N PRO A 45 10.11 -5.00 -25.41
CA PRO A 45 9.13 -4.13 -24.78
C PRO A 45 8.98 -2.86 -25.62
N ASP A 46 7.78 -2.59 -26.11
CA ASP A 46 7.47 -1.33 -26.79
C ASP A 46 7.79 -0.17 -25.81
N PRO A 47 8.67 0.78 -26.17
CA PRO A 47 9.03 1.90 -25.30
C PRO A 47 7.85 2.82 -24.96
N HIS A 48 6.73 2.69 -25.69
CA HIS A 48 5.49 3.43 -25.43
C HIS A 48 4.46 2.59 -24.66
N HIS A 49 4.76 1.34 -24.33
CA HIS A 49 3.86 0.51 -23.54
C HIS A 49 3.76 1.04 -22.10
N SER A 50 2.55 1.41 -21.68
CA SER A 50 2.27 1.82 -20.32
C SER A 50 1.19 0.92 -19.70
N VAL A 51 1.46 0.44 -18.49
CA VAL A 51 0.50 -0.35 -17.71
C VAL A 51 -0.21 0.58 -16.74
N LYS A 52 -1.55 0.63 -16.82
CA LYS A 52 -2.40 1.36 -15.86
C LYS A 52 -3.04 0.36 -14.91
N VAL A 53 -2.57 0.33 -13.67
CA VAL A 53 -3.17 -0.51 -12.62
C VAL A 53 -4.15 0.34 -11.81
N PRO A 54 -5.44 -0.05 -11.71
CA PRO A 54 -6.37 0.65 -10.84
C PRO A 54 -5.98 0.43 -9.37
N VAL A 55 -5.99 1.51 -8.58
CA VAL A 55 -5.73 1.48 -7.14
C VAL A 55 -6.94 2.05 -6.43
N GLU A 56 -7.44 1.33 -5.44
CA GLU A 56 -8.49 1.80 -4.55
C GLU A 56 -7.84 2.49 -3.35
N VAL A 57 -8.32 3.67 -3.00
CA VAL A 57 -7.83 4.44 -1.85
C VAL A 57 -9.00 4.71 -0.92
N GLU A 58 -8.89 4.24 0.31
CA GLU A 58 -9.87 4.55 1.34
C GLU A 58 -9.68 5.99 1.81
N VAL A 59 -10.72 6.80 1.59
CA VAL A 59 -10.70 8.22 1.94
C VAL A 59 -11.16 8.39 3.39
N PRO A 60 -10.38 9.04 4.27
CA PRO A 60 -10.80 9.27 5.64
C PRO A 60 -12.09 10.11 5.73
N PRO A 61 -12.98 9.87 6.71
CA PRO A 61 -14.25 10.59 6.82
C PRO A 61 -14.11 12.12 6.88
N TRP A 62 -13.04 12.64 7.49
CA TRP A 62 -12.81 14.09 7.57
C TRP A 62 -12.50 14.71 6.20
N VAL A 63 -11.88 13.97 5.28
CA VAL A 63 -11.62 14.42 3.90
C VAL A 63 -12.96 14.55 3.16
N LEU A 64 -13.85 13.57 3.29
CA LEU A 64 -15.19 13.62 2.71
C LEU A 64 -15.97 14.84 3.23
N ALA A 65 -15.94 15.07 4.54
CA ALA A 65 -16.59 16.24 5.14
C ALA A 65 -16.00 17.56 4.63
N SER A 66 -14.67 17.64 4.48
CA SER A 66 -13.98 18.83 3.99
C SER A 66 -14.26 19.11 2.51
N ALA A 67 -14.30 18.07 1.68
CA ALA A 67 -14.67 18.16 0.28
C ALA A 67 -16.13 18.60 0.11
N ALA A 68 -17.05 17.99 0.86
CA ALA A 68 -18.47 18.37 0.84
C ALA A 68 -18.69 19.83 1.28
N TRP A 69 -18.00 20.28 2.34
CA TRP A 69 -18.07 21.67 2.78
C TRP A 69 -17.54 22.63 1.70
N ARG A 70 -16.39 22.34 1.08
CA ARG A 70 -15.85 23.16 -0.02
C ARG A 70 -16.80 23.23 -1.21
N ALA A 71 -17.39 22.10 -1.59
CA ALA A 71 -18.36 22.05 -2.68
C ALA A 71 -19.65 22.83 -2.35
N SER A 72 -20.00 22.98 -1.08
CA SER A 72 -21.21 23.71 -0.66
C SER A 72 -21.08 25.23 -0.63
N ILE A 73 -19.86 25.76 -0.49
CA ILE A 73 -19.60 27.20 -0.38
C ILE A 73 -19.15 27.84 -1.70
N ALA A 74 -18.74 27.02 -2.66
CA ALA A 74 -18.48 27.42 -4.03
C ALA A 74 -19.68 27.01 -4.89
N ASP A 75 -19.96 27.74 -5.98
CA ASP A 75 -20.82 27.24 -7.06
C ASP A 75 -20.03 26.17 -7.84
N ALA A 76 -19.73 25.07 -7.14
CA ALA A 76 -18.80 24.05 -7.58
C ALA A 76 -19.46 23.15 -8.62
N ASP A 77 -18.71 22.80 -9.66
CA ASP A 77 -19.10 21.69 -10.52
C ASP A 77 -19.11 20.40 -9.70
N LEU A 78 -20.27 19.73 -9.65
CA LEU A 78 -20.47 18.47 -8.96
C LEU A 78 -20.37 17.26 -9.89
N SER A 79 -19.81 17.44 -11.10
CA SER A 79 -19.46 16.34 -11.97
C SER A 79 -18.45 15.39 -11.30
N ASP A 80 -18.53 14.09 -11.65
CA ASP A 80 -17.61 13.08 -11.11
C ASP A 80 -16.13 13.44 -11.32
N ALA A 81 -15.82 14.10 -12.44
CA ALA A 81 -14.47 14.57 -12.76
C ALA A 81 -14.02 15.65 -11.77
N ALA A 82 -14.84 16.67 -11.55
CA ALA A 82 -14.52 17.77 -10.65
C ALA A 82 -14.41 17.29 -9.18
N LEU A 83 -15.30 16.40 -8.74
CA LEU A 83 -15.25 15.81 -7.40
C LEU A 83 -14.02 14.90 -7.22
N THR A 84 -13.64 14.15 -8.26
CA THR A 84 -12.42 13.34 -8.24
C THR A 84 -11.17 14.21 -8.08
N ASP A 85 -11.08 15.32 -8.82
CA ASP A 85 -9.96 16.25 -8.71
C ASP A 85 -9.95 16.95 -7.35
N LEU A 86 -11.12 17.33 -6.82
CA LEU A 86 -11.24 17.88 -5.45
C LEU A 86 -10.75 16.89 -4.38
N LEU A 87 -11.05 15.59 -4.51
CA LEU A 87 -10.57 14.57 -3.57
C LEU A 87 -9.05 14.35 -3.70
N ARG A 88 -8.49 14.48 -4.90
CA ARG A 88 -7.03 14.38 -5.13
C ARG A 88 -6.24 15.48 -4.41
N ASP A 89 -6.82 16.66 -4.19
CA ASP A 89 -6.19 17.71 -3.37
C ASP A 89 -5.83 17.22 -1.96
N TYR A 90 -6.65 16.31 -1.41
CA TYR A 90 -6.50 15.81 -0.04
C TYR A 90 -5.75 14.48 0.04
N VAL A 91 -5.72 13.73 -1.06
CA VAL A 91 -5.14 12.39 -1.13
C VAL A 91 -3.87 12.45 -2.00
N SER A 92 -2.75 12.81 -1.38
CA SER A 92 -1.44 12.65 -2.01
C SER A 92 -0.94 11.22 -1.79
N LEU A 93 -0.84 10.43 -2.86
CA LEU A 93 -0.25 9.11 -2.80
C LEU A 93 1.28 9.20 -2.89
N SER A 94 1.96 8.85 -1.80
CA SER A 94 3.40 8.61 -1.84
C SER A 94 3.64 7.20 -2.38
N LEU A 95 4.00 7.11 -3.66
CA LEU A 95 4.32 5.83 -4.30
C LEU A 95 5.73 5.39 -3.93
N ARG A 96 5.85 4.14 -3.47
CA ARG A 96 7.14 3.46 -3.32
C ARG A 96 7.23 2.35 -4.36
N PHE A 97 8.23 2.43 -5.22
CA PHE A 97 8.49 1.41 -6.24
C PHE A 97 9.39 0.32 -5.67
N VAL A 98 8.88 -0.91 -5.66
CA VAL A 98 9.62 -2.09 -5.21
C VAL A 98 9.61 -3.17 -6.28
N THR A 99 10.69 -3.92 -6.36
CA THR A 99 10.80 -5.11 -7.22
C THR A 99 9.96 -6.27 -6.66
N PRO A 100 9.77 -7.37 -7.43
CA PRO A 100 9.07 -8.56 -6.94
C PRO A 100 9.68 -9.19 -5.67
N ASP A 101 10.98 -9.04 -5.47
CA ASP A 101 11.73 -9.50 -4.29
C ASP A 101 11.79 -8.44 -3.16
N GLY A 102 11.13 -7.28 -3.35
CA GLY A 102 10.92 -6.28 -2.30
C GLY A 102 12.04 -5.23 -2.16
N GLU A 103 12.99 -5.18 -3.09
CA GLU A 103 14.06 -4.18 -3.09
C GLU A 103 13.57 -2.84 -3.68
N ASP A 104 14.30 -1.75 -3.42
CA ASP A 104 14.01 -0.46 -4.07
C ASP A 104 14.25 -0.56 -5.59
N ALA A 105 13.17 -0.47 -6.37
CA ALA A 105 13.22 -0.61 -7.81
C ALA A 105 14.05 0.49 -8.49
N THR A 106 14.14 1.68 -7.89
CA THR A 106 14.94 2.79 -8.43
C THR A 106 16.43 2.45 -8.36
N ALA A 107 16.87 1.91 -7.22
CA ALA A 107 18.24 1.44 -7.04
C ALA A 107 18.55 0.25 -7.96
N ALA A 108 17.59 -0.67 -8.13
CA ALA A 108 17.72 -1.82 -9.03
C ALA A 108 17.96 -1.39 -10.49
N VAL A 109 17.15 -0.45 -10.99
CA VAL A 109 17.29 0.08 -12.36
C VAL A 109 18.65 0.76 -12.55
N ARG A 110 19.07 1.59 -11.58
CA ARG A 110 20.37 2.27 -11.65
C ARG A 110 21.53 1.28 -11.77
N ARG A 111 21.59 0.28 -10.88
CA ARG A 111 22.63 -0.75 -10.92
C ARG A 111 22.66 -1.49 -12.25
N ARG A 112 21.49 -1.79 -12.83
CA ARG A 112 21.38 -2.48 -14.12
C ARG A 112 22.05 -1.67 -15.23
N VAL A 113 21.75 -0.37 -15.31
CA VAL A 113 22.34 0.54 -16.30
C VAL A 113 23.85 0.68 -16.11
N GLU A 114 24.31 0.84 -14.86
CA GLU A 114 25.74 1.02 -14.54
C GLU A 114 26.57 -0.27 -14.70
N SER A 115 25.95 -1.45 -14.69
CA SER A 115 26.64 -2.74 -14.85
C SER A 115 26.68 -3.23 -16.30
N ASP A 116 25.89 -2.63 -17.19
CA ASP A 116 25.86 -2.94 -18.62
C ASP A 116 26.84 -2.03 -19.43
N ASP A 117 27.57 -1.12 -18.76
CA ASP A 117 28.73 -0.33 -19.24
C ASP A 117 30.07 -1.00 -18.86
#